data_AF-A0AAE3B8E6-F1
#
_entry.id   AF-A0AAE3B8E6-F1
#
_cell.length_a   1.000
_cell.length_b   1.000
_cell.length_c   1.000
_cell.angle_alpha   90.00
_cell.angle_beta   90.00
_cell.angle_gamma   90.00
#
_symmetry.space_group_name_H-M   'P 1'
#
loop_
_entity.id
_entity.type
_entity.pdbx_description
1 polymer ?
#
loop_
_entity_poly.entity_id
_entity_poly.type
_entity_poly.pdbx_seq_one_letter_code
_entity_poly.pdbx_strand_id
1 'polypeptide(L)'
;MTDEAELTYYERRLVAEIEGLTTRIRELEDERRALQRLLANAKGRDRIIGQVKRKNSVDRVLVEATIIDALTKAEKPLSSSDLFKAVSSVVFSTNENTFRSHLHRMKTKGKIVNYRNIRGRWIMPSATEDGDS
;
A
#
# COMPACT_ATOMS: atom_id res chain seq x y z
N MET A 1 -45.21 -32.12 -8.03
CA MET A 1 -44.17 -32.06 -6.97
C MET A 1 -42.82 -31.54 -7.49
N THR A 2 -42.67 -31.26 -8.79
CA THR A 2 -41.41 -30.79 -9.40
C THR A 2 -41.24 -29.26 -9.34
N ASP A 3 -42.31 -28.49 -9.55
CA ASP A 3 -42.23 -27.02 -9.64
C ASP A 3 -41.76 -26.33 -8.35
N GLU A 4 -42.18 -26.83 -7.18
CA GLU A 4 -41.84 -26.23 -5.88
C GLU A 4 -40.35 -26.44 -5.53
N ALA A 5 -39.77 -27.57 -5.93
CA ALA A 5 -38.35 -27.87 -5.75
C ALA A 5 -37.46 -27.04 -6.69
N GLU A 6 -37.92 -26.79 -7.93
CA GLU A 6 -37.23 -25.93 -8.90
C GLU A 6 -37.26 -24.46 -8.50
N LEU A 7 -38.41 -23.96 -8.02
CA LEU A 7 -38.53 -22.62 -7.44
C LEU A 7 -37.56 -22.42 -6.27
N THR A 8 -37.50 -23.39 -5.35
CA THR A 8 -36.58 -23.32 -4.19
C THR A 8 -35.10 -23.38 -4.61
N TYR A 9 -34.76 -24.09 -5.68
CA TYR A 9 -33.40 -24.10 -6.23
C TYR A 9 -33.03 -22.74 -6.85
N TYR A 10 -33.93 -22.17 -7.65
CA TYR A 10 -33.74 -20.87 -8.28
C TYR A 10 -33.61 -19.74 -7.24
N GLU A 11 -34.45 -19.73 -6.21
CA GLU A 11 -34.38 -18.79 -5.09
C GLU A 11 -33.05 -18.89 -4.34
N ARG A 12 -32.58 -20.11 -4.03
CA ARG A 12 -31.27 -20.32 -3.38
C ARG A 12 -30.12 -19.80 -4.23
N ARG A 13 -30.17 -20.00 -5.55
CA ARG A 13 -29.18 -19.46 -6.47
C ARG A 13 -29.17 -17.93 -6.45
N LEU A 14 -30.34 -17.29 -6.51
CA LEU A 14 -30.45 -15.83 -6.45
C LEU A 14 -29.90 -15.27 -5.14
N VAL A 15 -30.18 -15.92 -4.01
CA VAL A 15 -29.62 -15.52 -2.71
C VAL A 15 -28.09 -15.58 -2.73
N ALA A 16 -27.50 -16.68 -3.22
CA ALA A 16 -26.05 -16.80 -3.31
C ALA A 16 -25.43 -15.75 -4.24
N GLU A 17 -26.11 -15.40 -5.33
CA GLU A 17 -25.66 -14.38 -6.27
C GLU A 17 -25.73 -12.97 -5.65
N ILE A 18 -26.79 -12.68 -4.89
CA ILE A 18 -26.92 -11.44 -4.10
C ILE A 18 -25.82 -11.35 -3.04
N GLU A 19 -25.51 -12.43 -2.34
CA GLU A 19 -24.43 -12.47 -1.34
C GLU A 19 -23.05 -12.24 -1.97
N GLY A 20 -22.81 -12.84 -3.14
CA GLY A 20 -21.61 -12.60 -3.94
C GLY A 20 -21.47 -11.14 -4.36
N LEU A 21 -22.55 -10.53 -4.88
CA LEU A 21 -22.58 -9.11 -5.22
C LEU A 21 -22.39 -8.22 -4.01
N THR A 22 -22.98 -8.56 -2.87
CA THR A 22 -22.84 -7.81 -1.61
C THR A 22 -21.39 -7.82 -1.12
N THR A 23 -20.71 -8.96 -1.22
CA THR A 23 -19.29 -9.09 -0.90
C THR A 23 -18.46 -8.21 -1.84
N ARG A 24 -18.73 -8.25 -3.14
CA ARG A 24 -18.02 -7.44 -4.13
C ARG A 24 -18.22 -5.94 -3.93
N ILE A 25 -19.43 -5.52 -3.54
CA ILE A 25 -19.72 -4.13 -3.19
C ILE A 25 -18.85 -3.70 -2.01
N ARG A 26 -18.76 -4.51 -0.94
CA ARG A 26 -17.92 -4.18 0.22
C ARG A 26 -16.45 -3.99 -0.15
N GLU A 27 -15.88 -4.89 -0.96
CA GLU A 27 -14.50 -4.76 -1.45
C GLU A 27 -14.29 -3.44 -2.21
N LEU A 28 -15.22 -3.12 -3.11
CA LEU A 28 -15.16 -1.88 -3.90
C LEU A 28 -15.33 -0.63 -3.02
N GLU A 29 -16.15 -0.70 -1.99
CA GLU A 29 -16.31 0.40 -1.03
C GLU A 29 -15.04 0.63 -0.21
N ASP A 30 -14.37 -0.44 0.22
CA ASP A 30 -13.12 -0.34 0.96
C ASP A 30 -12.00 0.21 0.09
N GLU A 31 -11.92 -0.22 -1.17
CA GLU A 31 -11.01 0.36 -2.18
C GLU A 31 -11.31 1.85 -2.39
N ARG A 32 -12.60 2.23 -2.56
CA ARG A 32 -13.03 3.63 -2.67
C ARG A 32 -12.59 4.45 -1.47
N ARG A 33 -12.80 3.95 -0.24
CA ARG A 33 -12.42 4.64 1.01
C ARG A 33 -10.90 4.77 1.14
N ALA A 34 -10.14 3.75 0.72
CA ALA A 34 -8.69 3.83 0.66
C ALA A 34 -8.25 4.95 -0.30
N LEU A 35 -8.78 4.98 -1.52
CA LEU A 35 -8.50 6.03 -2.51
C LEU A 35 -8.90 7.43 -2.00
N GLN A 36 -10.03 7.57 -1.29
CA GLN A 36 -10.45 8.83 -0.69
C GLN A 36 -9.49 9.32 0.40
N ARG A 37 -9.01 8.42 1.28
CA ARG A 37 -7.99 8.76 2.29
C ARG A 37 -6.68 9.20 1.63
N LEU A 38 -6.29 8.52 0.55
CA LEU A 38 -5.10 8.88 -0.23
C LEU A 38 -5.26 10.24 -0.89
N LEU A 39 -6.43 10.53 -1.47
CA LEU A 39 -6.73 11.85 -2.05
C LEU A 39 -6.69 12.97 -1.00
N ALA A 40 -7.25 12.73 0.18
CA ALA A 40 -7.20 13.70 1.29
C ALA A 40 -5.75 13.97 1.74
N ASN A 41 -4.95 12.92 1.89
CA ASN A 41 -3.52 13.02 2.20
C ASN A 41 -2.72 13.73 1.11
N ALA A 42 -3.11 13.55 -0.16
CA ALA A 42 -2.49 14.20 -1.30
C ALA A 42 -2.81 15.71 -1.31
N LYS A 43 -4.06 16.09 -1.10
CA LYS A 43 -4.48 17.51 -0.99
C LYS A 43 -3.82 18.25 0.17
N GLY A 44 -3.46 17.56 1.27
CA GLY A 44 -2.66 18.15 2.34
C GLY A 44 -1.16 18.31 2.02
N ARG A 45 -0.69 17.75 0.88
CA ARG A 45 0.71 17.68 0.46
C ARG A 45 0.91 18.27 -0.95
N ASP A 46 0.25 19.39 -1.25
CA ASP A 46 0.16 20.07 -2.57
C ASP A 46 1.49 20.34 -3.32
N ARG A 47 2.65 19.99 -2.76
CA ARG A 47 3.95 20.08 -3.46
C ARG A 47 4.37 18.82 -4.24
N ILE A 48 3.71 17.66 -4.11
CA ILE A 48 4.23 16.38 -4.66
C ILE A 48 3.49 15.86 -5.92
N ILE A 49 2.31 16.39 -6.27
CA ILE A 49 1.37 15.72 -7.22
C ILE A 49 1.56 16.15 -8.69
N GLY A 50 2.65 16.83 -9.05
CA GLY A 50 2.86 17.26 -10.45
C GLY A 50 3.13 16.13 -11.47
N GLN A 51 3.41 14.90 -11.03
CA GLN A 51 4.05 13.89 -11.92
C GLN A 51 3.37 12.52 -12.07
N VAL A 52 2.21 12.28 -11.48
CA VAL A 52 1.63 10.92 -11.44
C VAL A 52 0.49 10.76 -12.45
N LYS A 53 0.80 10.48 -13.71
CA LYS A 53 -0.19 10.26 -14.80
C LYS A 53 -0.60 8.79 -15.05
N ARG A 54 0.00 7.79 -14.39
CA ARG A 54 -0.29 6.34 -14.64
C ARG A 54 -0.41 5.53 -13.34
N LYS A 55 -1.24 4.48 -13.32
CA LYS A 55 -1.46 3.55 -12.19
C LYS A 55 -0.17 3.04 -11.54
N ASN A 56 0.83 2.65 -12.34
CA ASN A 56 2.14 2.20 -11.81
C ASN A 56 2.90 3.30 -11.04
N SER A 57 2.64 4.57 -11.37
CA SER A 57 3.19 5.68 -10.61
C SER A 57 2.38 5.96 -9.34
N VAL A 58 1.10 5.57 -9.28
CA VAL A 58 0.28 5.63 -8.06
C VAL A 58 0.77 4.59 -7.06
N ASP A 59 0.81 3.30 -7.45
CA ASP A 59 1.28 2.22 -6.58
C ASP A 59 2.70 2.50 -6.07
N ARG A 60 3.59 2.96 -6.95
CA ARG A 60 4.94 3.40 -6.55
C ARG A 60 4.91 4.49 -5.48
N VAL A 61 4.11 5.54 -5.69
CA VAL A 61 4.04 6.67 -4.75
C VAL A 61 3.45 6.21 -3.42
N LEU A 62 2.48 5.32 -3.43
CA LEU A 62 1.90 4.73 -2.22
C LEU A 62 2.93 3.89 -1.46
N VAL A 63 3.65 3.01 -2.14
CA VAL A 63 4.72 2.21 -1.53
C VAL A 63 5.78 3.12 -0.90
N GLU A 64 6.30 4.10 -1.65
CA GLU A 64 7.32 5.02 -1.14
C GLU A 64 6.80 5.87 0.04
N ALA A 65 5.56 6.35 -0.03
CA ALA A 65 4.94 7.15 1.03
C ALA A 65 4.70 6.33 2.31
N THR A 66 4.21 5.10 2.20
CA THR A 66 4.00 4.20 3.34
C THR A 66 5.32 3.85 4.02
N ILE A 67 6.39 3.61 3.24
CA ILE A 67 7.73 3.36 3.81
C ILE A 67 8.23 4.56 4.61
N ILE A 68 8.11 5.78 4.05
CA ILE A 68 8.54 7.01 4.74
C ILE A 68 7.73 7.22 6.03
N ASP A 69 6.41 7.06 5.96
CA ASP A 69 5.52 7.24 7.12
C ASP A 69 5.84 6.23 8.24
N ALA A 70 6.06 4.96 7.89
CA ALA A 70 6.46 3.92 8.84
C ALA A 70 7.82 4.24 9.50
N LEU A 71 8.82 4.67 8.72
CA LEU A 71 10.14 5.01 9.25
C LEU A 71 10.15 6.30 10.07
N THR A 72 9.28 7.26 9.76
CA THR A 72 9.16 8.52 10.50
C THR A 72 8.49 8.31 11.86
N LYS A 73 7.51 7.40 11.93
CA LYS A 73 6.81 7.07 13.18
C LYS A 73 7.59 6.10 14.07
N ALA A 74 8.56 5.39 13.50
CA ALA A 74 9.32 4.39 14.25
C ALA A 74 10.46 5.05 15.05
N GLU A 75 10.46 4.82 16.37
CA GLU A 75 11.59 5.20 17.24
C GLU A 75 12.82 4.31 17.06
N LYS A 76 12.66 3.18 16.35
CA LYS A 76 13.69 2.16 16.13
C LYS A 76 13.82 1.82 14.65
N PRO A 77 15.01 1.37 14.20
CA PRO A 77 15.19 0.90 12.83
C PRO A 77 14.22 -0.23 12.48
N LEU A 78 13.52 -0.10 11.36
CA LEU A 78 12.58 -1.12 10.89
C LEU A 78 13.27 -2.15 10.00
N SER A 79 12.84 -3.41 10.09
CA SER A 79 13.30 -4.44 9.17
C SER A 79 12.59 -4.36 7.82
N SER A 80 13.19 -4.95 6.77
CA SER A 80 12.50 -5.11 5.49
C SER A 80 11.16 -5.87 5.63
N SER A 81 11.05 -6.79 6.59
CA SER A 81 9.81 -7.54 6.84
C SER A 81 8.72 -6.65 7.44
N ASP A 82 9.08 -5.79 8.41
CA ASP A 82 8.14 -4.87 9.03
C ASP A 82 7.61 -3.84 8.02
N LEU A 83 8.52 -3.30 7.20
CA LEU A 83 8.17 -2.39 6.12
C LEU A 83 7.32 -3.07 5.04
N PHE A 84 7.61 -4.33 4.71
CA PHE A 84 6.80 -5.08 3.75
C PHE A 84 5.38 -5.30 4.26
N LYS A 85 5.21 -5.66 5.55
CA LYS A 85 3.88 -5.78 6.18
C LYS A 85 3.09 -4.48 6.16
N ALA A 86 3.75 -3.35 6.45
CA ALA A 86 3.12 -2.03 6.37
C ALA A 86 2.66 -1.73 4.93
N VAL A 87 3.50 -1.99 3.94
CA VAL A 87 3.18 -1.77 2.52
C VAL A 87 2.08 -2.71 2.02
N SER A 88 2.12 -3.99 2.38
CA SER A 88 1.13 -4.97 1.91
C SER A 88 -0.28 -4.71 2.45
N SER A 89 -0.39 -4.05 3.61
CA SER A 89 -1.68 -3.59 4.14
C SER A 89 -2.31 -2.42 3.36
N VAL A 90 -1.52 -1.71 2.54
CA VAL A 90 -1.96 -0.54 1.76
C VAL A 90 -2.03 -0.84 0.27
N VAL A 91 -1.09 -1.63 -0.25
CA VAL A 91 -0.97 -1.97 -1.66
C VAL A 91 -0.95 -3.49 -1.83
N PHE A 92 -2.14 -4.08 -1.96
CA PHE A 92 -2.33 -5.54 -2.04
C PHE A 92 -1.67 -6.20 -3.26
N SER A 93 -1.39 -5.46 -4.33
CA SER A 93 -0.71 -5.95 -5.53
C SER A 93 0.81 -6.06 -5.38
N THR A 94 1.40 -5.55 -4.29
CA THR A 94 2.86 -5.50 -4.13
C THR A 94 3.42 -6.84 -3.68
N ASN A 95 4.18 -7.50 -4.56
CA ASN A 95 4.98 -8.66 -4.19
C ASN A 95 6.36 -8.26 -3.60
N GLU A 96 7.03 -9.21 -2.96
CA GLU A 96 8.27 -8.95 -2.22
C GLU A 96 9.43 -8.49 -3.13
N ASN A 97 9.52 -9.00 -4.37
CA ASN A 97 10.54 -8.58 -5.34
C ASN A 97 10.36 -7.13 -5.79
N THR A 98 9.11 -6.73 -6.02
CA THR A 98 8.74 -5.36 -6.36
C THR A 98 9.05 -4.44 -5.19
N PHE A 99 8.68 -4.83 -3.97
CA PHE A 99 9.01 -4.11 -2.75
C PHE A 99 10.52 -3.91 -2.56
N ARG A 100 11.34 -4.95 -2.71
CA ARG A 100 12.81 -4.84 -2.66
C ARG A 100 13.35 -3.83 -3.69
N SER A 101 12.76 -3.80 -4.88
CA SER A 101 13.09 -2.83 -5.92
C SER A 101 12.72 -1.39 -5.53
N HIS A 102 11.64 -1.19 -4.76
CA HIS A 102 11.32 0.11 -4.18
C HIS A 102 12.33 0.53 -3.12
N LEU A 103 12.67 -0.34 -2.16
CA LEU A 103 13.68 -0.04 -1.15
C LEU A 103 15.03 0.32 -1.76
N HIS A 104 15.47 -0.45 -2.76
CA HIS A 104 16.72 -0.16 -3.46
C HIS A 104 16.69 1.22 -4.12
N ARG A 105 15.63 1.54 -4.86
CA ARG A 105 15.48 2.85 -5.50
C ARG A 105 15.39 4.00 -4.50
N MET A 106 14.71 3.80 -3.37
CA MET A 106 14.64 4.81 -2.31
C MET A 106 16.00 5.05 -1.66
N LYS A 107 16.78 3.98 -1.43
CA LYS A 107 18.15 4.07 -0.93
C LYS A 107 19.06 4.83 -1.90
N THR A 108 19.04 4.47 -3.19
CA THR A 108 19.85 5.14 -4.22
C THR A 108 19.53 6.64 -4.34
N LYS A 109 18.28 7.02 -4.05
CA LYS A 109 17.84 8.43 -4.04
C LYS A 109 18.10 9.13 -2.70
N GLY A 110 18.75 8.49 -1.73
CA GLY A 110 19.01 9.06 -0.41
C GLY A 110 17.76 9.27 0.46
N LYS A 111 16.60 8.70 0.10
CA LYS A 111 15.36 8.87 0.87
C LYS A 111 15.33 8.04 2.16
N ILE A 112 16.08 6.93 2.17
CA ILE A 112 16.23 6.01 3.30
C ILE A 112 17.67 5.49 3.32
N VAL A 113 18.17 5.11 4.49
CA VAL A 113 19.51 4.54 4.63
C VAL A 113 19.50 3.28 5.48
N ASN A 114 20.57 2.50 5.39
CA ASN A 114 20.76 1.35 6.26
C ASN A 114 21.22 1.81 7.64
N TYR A 115 20.59 1.32 8.70
CA TYR A 115 21.00 1.64 10.06
C TYR A 115 22.39 1.07 10.34
N ARG A 116 23.39 1.93 10.60
CA ARG A 116 24.78 1.52 10.91
C ARG A 116 25.35 0.49 9.93
N ASN A 117 25.04 0.65 8.64
CA ASN A 117 25.42 -0.31 7.57
C ASN A 117 24.87 -1.74 7.73
N ILE A 118 23.90 -1.97 8.62
CA ILE A 118 23.25 -3.26 8.79
C ILE A 118 22.26 -3.49 7.63
N ARG A 119 22.49 -4.56 6.87
CA ARG A 119 21.64 -4.95 5.75
C ARG A 119 20.23 -5.29 6.24
N GLY A 120 19.22 -4.76 5.56
CA GLY A 120 17.81 -5.06 5.84
C GLY A 120 17.24 -4.39 7.11
N ARG A 121 17.98 -3.46 7.71
CA ARG A 121 17.48 -2.51 8.71
C ARG A 121 17.53 -1.10 8.12
N TRP A 122 16.44 -0.36 8.27
CA TRP A 122 16.22 0.90 7.58
C TRP A 122 15.86 2.00 8.57
N ILE A 123 16.35 3.21 8.30
CA ILE A 123 16.01 4.45 9.01
C ILE A 123 15.80 5.58 7.99
N MET A 124 15.14 6.64 8.43
CA MET A 124 15.23 7.93 7.74
C MET A 124 16.66 8.45 7.82
N PRO A 125 17.17 9.13 6.78
CA PRO A 125 18.40 9.90 6.90
C PRO A 125 18.18 10.94 8.01
N SER A 126 19.03 10.93 9.04
CA SER A 126 19.08 12.03 9.99
C SER A 126 19.50 13.28 9.24
N ALA A 127 18.82 14.41 9.47
CA ALA A 127 19.04 15.67 8.77
C ALA A 127 20.39 16.36 9.05
N THR A 128 21.47 15.62 9.36
CA THR A 128 22.71 16.15 9.93
C THR A 128 24.01 15.56 9.39
N GLU A 129 24.03 14.73 8.34
CA GLU A 129 25.30 14.22 7.79
C GLU A 129 25.31 14.18 6.25
N ASP A 130 25.20 15.35 5.63
CA ASP A 130 25.95 15.71 4.43
C ASP A 130 26.78 16.94 4.90
N GLY A 131 28.10 17.04 4.92
CA GLY A 131 29.20 16.29 4.35
C GLY A 131 30.31 17.34 4.15
N ASP A 132 31.44 17.21 4.84
CA ASP A 132 32.70 17.79 4.36
C ASP A 132 33.88 16.96 4.88
N SER A 133 34.50 16.22 3.96
CA SER A 133 35.87 15.72 3.98
C SER A 133 36.33 15.61 2.54
#